data_AF-A0A1I0KUQ1-F1
#
_entry.id   AF-A0A1I0KUQ1-F1
#
_cell.length_a   1.000
_cell.length_b   1.000
_cell.length_c   1.000
_cell.angle_alpha   90.00
_cell.angle_beta   90.00
_cell.angle_gamma   90.00
#
_symmetry.space_group_name_H-M   'P 1'
#
loop_
_entity.id
_entity.type
_entity.pdbx_description
1 polymer ?
#
loop_
_entity_poly.entity_id
_entity_poly.type
_entity_poly.pdbx_seq_one_letter_code
_entity_poly.pdbx_strand_id
1 'polypeptide(L)' 'MNESEDLERKLSELLEEGELDEGDRRKRELARVSPKYEIRISTRFDPVAEETRKYREIAEELDDRYDKYLKRTEE' A
#
# COMPACT_ATOMS: atom_id res chain seq x y z
N MET A 1 42.67 -42.94 -17.53
CA MET A 1 41.49 -42.07 -17.35
C MET A 1 42.01 -40.70 -17.01
N ASN A 2 41.53 -39.66 -17.71
CA ASN A 2 42.08 -38.32 -17.62
C ASN A 2 41.55 -37.61 -16.38
N GLU A 3 42.44 -37.00 -15.61
CA GLU A 3 42.13 -36.26 -14.37
C GLU A 3 41.06 -35.16 -14.56
N SER A 4 40.93 -34.65 -15.79
CA SER A 4 39.89 -33.71 -16.21
C SER A 4 38.48 -34.31 -16.18
N GLU A 5 38.30 -35.55 -16.62
CA GLU A 5 36.99 -36.22 -16.62
C GLU A 5 36.49 -36.50 -15.20
N ASP A 6 37.42 -36.79 -14.28
CA ASP A 6 37.09 -37.01 -12.87
C ASP A 6 36.72 -35.70 -12.15
N LEU A 7 37.32 -34.58 -12.54
CA LEU A 7 36.98 -33.25 -12.04
C LEU A 7 35.63 -32.76 -12.57
N GLU A 8 35.35 -32.98 -13.85
CA GLU A 8 34.05 -32.67 -14.46
C GLU A 8 32.91 -33.46 -13.81
N ARG A 9 33.13 -34.75 -13.53
CA ARG A 9 32.14 -35.59 -12.85
C ARG A 9 31.83 -35.10 -11.43
N LYS A 10 32.86 -34.76 -10.64
CA LYS A 10 32.69 -34.20 -9.29
C LYS A 10 31.99 -32.85 -9.30
N LEU A 11 32.28 -32.02 -10.30
CA LEU A 11 31.63 -30.72 -10.45
C LEU A 11 30.14 -30.89 -10.78
N SER A 12 29.78 -31.84 -11.63
CA SER A 12 28.39 -32.17 -11.92
C SER A 12 27.64 -32.68 -10.69
N GLU A 13 28.24 -33.59 -9.91
CA GLU A 13 27.64 -34.09 -8.66
C GLU A 13 27.38 -32.95 -7.65
N LEU A 14 28.34 -32.06 -7.44
CA LEU A 14 28.19 -30.91 -6.53
C LEU A 14 27.12 -29.91 -6.98
N LEU A 15 26.89 -29.77 -8.29
CA LEU A 15 25.87 -28.88 -8.85
C LEU A 15 24.48 -29.51 -8.87
N GLU A 16 24.37 -30.83 -8.98
CA GLU A 16 23.11 -31.57 -8.91
C GLU A 16 22.63 -31.83 -7.47
N GLU A 17 23.54 -32.04 -6.50
CA GLU A 17 23.20 -32.28 -5.09
C GLU A 17 22.90 -31.01 -4.29
N GLY A 18 23.12 -29.83 -4.86
CA GLY A 18 22.72 -28.58 -4.23
C GLY A 18 21.20 -28.45 -4.23
N GLU A 19 20.53 -28.73 -3.10
CA GLU A 19 19.13 -28.39 -2.91
C GLU A 19 18.90 -26.93 -3.31
N LEU A 20 18.25 -26.72 -4.46
CA LEU A 20 17.71 -25.42 -4.81
C LEU A 20 16.61 -25.15 -3.80
N ASP A 21 16.88 -24.25 -2.86
CA ASP A 21 15.96 -23.74 -1.85
C ASP A 21 14.76 -23.02 -2.53
N GLU A 22 13.88 -23.79 -3.14
CA GLU A 22 12.70 -23.32 -3.86
C GLU A 22 11.60 -22.84 -2.89
N GLY A 23 11.60 -23.36 -1.66
CA GLY A 23 10.68 -22.99 -0.60
C GLY A 23 10.78 -21.51 -0.22
N ASP A 24 11.97 -20.93 -0.40
CA ASP A 24 12.27 -19.55 -0.06
C ASP A 24 12.06 -18.60 -1.25
N ARG A 25 11.95 -19.11 -2.49
CA ARG A 25 11.71 -18.29 -3.69
C ARG A 25 10.36 -17.59 -3.63
N ARG A 26 9.28 -18.33 -3.33
CA ARG A 26 7.92 -17.75 -3.19
C ARG A 26 7.81 -16.80 -2.00
N LYS A 27 8.47 -17.11 -0.87
CA LYS A 27 8.49 -16.26 0.32
C LYS A 27 9.27 -14.97 0.09
N ARG A 28 10.43 -15.03 -0.58
CA ARG A 28 11.19 -13.84 -1.02
C ARG A 28 10.41 -13.01 -2.03
N GLU A 29 9.69 -13.64 -2.95
CA GLU A 29 8.82 -12.95 -3.91
C GLU A 29 7.68 -12.21 -3.22
N LEU A 30 6.98 -12.86 -2.29
CA LEU A 30 5.92 -12.24 -1.47
C LEU A 30 6.45 -11.10 -0.58
N ALA A 31 7.66 -11.25 -0.01
CA ALA A 31 8.29 -10.19 0.79
C ALA A 31 8.73 -8.96 -0.04
N ARG A 32 9.00 -9.14 -1.34
CA ARG A 32 9.30 -8.04 -2.28
C ARG A 32 8.05 -7.30 -2.74
N VAL A 33 6.89 -7.94 -2.71
CA VAL A 33 5.62 -7.27 -2.97
C VAL A 33 5.31 -6.41 -1.75
N SER A 34 5.55 -5.10 -1.88
CA SER A 34 5.13 -4.11 -0.87
C SER A 34 3.70 -4.43 -0.45
N PRO A 35 3.43 -4.60 0.85
CA PRO A 35 2.11 -5.00 1.26
C PRO A 35 1.08 -3.94 0.85
N LYS A 36 -0.12 -4.41 0.47
CA LYS A 36 -1.23 -3.64 -0.10
C LYS A 36 -1.88 -2.67 0.91
N TYR A 37 -1.13 -2.12 1.85
CA TYR A 37 -1.70 -1.32 2.91
C TYR A 37 -1.98 0.09 2.39
N GLU A 38 -3.26 0.30 2.08
CA GLU A 38 -4.03 1.53 2.21
C GLU A 38 -3.41 2.80 1.60
N ILE A 39 -3.88 3.15 0.40
CA ILE A 39 -3.64 4.48 -0.16
C ILE A 39 -4.55 5.47 0.59
N ARG A 40 -3.99 6.18 1.57
CA ARG A 40 -4.67 7.30 2.21
C ARG A 40 -4.59 8.52 1.30
N ILE A 41 -5.64 8.72 0.50
CA ILE A 41 -5.78 9.92 -0.30
C ILE A 41 -6.21 11.05 0.63
N SER A 42 -5.27 11.90 1.03
CA SER A 42 -5.59 13.17 1.68
C SER A 42 -6.12 14.13 0.61
N THR A 43 -7.43 14.12 0.37
CA THR A 43 -8.03 15.06 -0.57
C THR A 43 -8.06 16.44 0.08
N ARG A 44 -7.43 17.43 -0.56
CA ARG A 44 -7.43 18.82 -0.08
C ARG A 44 -8.80 19.50 -0.22
N PHE A 45 -9.69 18.90 -1.01
CA PHE A 45 -10.98 19.45 -1.39
C PHE A 45 -12.08 18.39 -1.22
N ASP A 46 -13.03 18.65 -0.33
CA ASP A 46 -14.21 17.83 -0.12
C ASP A 46 -15.43 18.52 -0.78
N PRO A 47 -15.94 18.00 -1.91
CA PRO A 47 -17.06 18.62 -2.62
C PRO A 47 -18.34 18.65 -1.79
N VAL A 48 -18.56 17.66 -0.91
CA VAL A 48 -19.78 17.59 -0.08
C VAL A 48 -19.77 18.67 0.99
N ALA A 49 -18.62 18.87 1.64
CA ALA A 49 -18.45 19.92 2.64
C ALA A 49 -18.63 21.31 2.02
N GLU A 50 -18.05 21.55 0.83
CA GLU A 50 -18.13 22.82 0.11
C GLU A 50 -19.55 23.14 -0.39
N GLU A 51 -20.25 22.15 -0.94
CA GLU A 51 -21.65 22.30 -1.33
C GLU A 51 -22.53 22.62 -0.12
N THR A 52 -22.35 21.88 0.98
CA THR A 52 -23.11 22.10 2.22
C THR A 52 -22.90 23.51 2.75
N ARG A 53 -21.66 24.02 2.73
CA ARG A 53 -21.37 25.41 3.12
C ARG A 53 -22.13 26.41 2.25
N LYS A 54 -22.06 26.27 0.92
CA LYS A 54 -22.75 27.17 -0.01
C LYS A 54 -24.26 27.16 0.17
N TYR A 55 -24.87 25.98 0.33
CA TYR A 55 -26.31 25.90 0.56
C TYR A 55 -26.72 26.54 1.89
N ARG A 56 -25.90 26.45 2.93
CA ARG A 56 -26.12 27.12 4.22
C ARG A 56 -25.91 28.63 4.17
N GLU A 57 -24.97 29.12 3.37
CA GLU A 57 -24.81 30.57 3.14
C GLU A 57 -26.04 31.20 2.46
N ILE A 58 -26.74 30.43 1.61
CA ILE A 58 -27.93 30.89 0.89
C ILE A 58 -29.20 30.74 1.74
N ALA A 59 -29.27 29.73 2.61
CA ALA A 59 -30.41 29.44 3.46
C ALA A 59 -30.13 29.90 4.90
N GLU A 60 -30.58 31.10 5.25
CA GLU A 60 -30.57 31.59 6.64
C GLU A 60 -31.57 30.76 7.47
N GLU A 61 -31.12 30.22 8.60
CA GLU A 61 -31.98 29.40 9.44
C GLU A 61 -33.05 30.23 10.13
N LEU A 62 -34.26 29.66 10.27
CA LEU A 62 -35.38 30.37 10.90
C LEU A 62 -35.23 30.50 12.44
N ASP A 63 -34.33 29.72 13.06
CA ASP A 63 -34.28 29.48 14.50
C ASP A 63 -32.85 29.48 15.07
N ASP A 64 -31.85 29.90 14.28
CA ASP A 64 -30.43 30.09 14.63
C ASP A 64 -29.76 28.91 15.37
N ARG A 65 -30.33 27.70 15.29
CA ARG A 65 -29.88 26.55 16.08
C ARG A 65 -28.57 26.01 15.57
N TYR A 66 -28.40 25.94 14.25
CA TYR A 66 -27.17 25.45 13.63
C TYR A 66 -26.16 26.56 13.34
N ASP A 67 -26.58 27.83 13.33
CA ASP A 67 -25.68 28.99 13.26
C ASP A 67 -24.68 29.02 14.41
N LYS A 68 -25.10 28.57 15.60
CA LYS A 68 -24.21 28.44 16.76
C LYS A 68 -23.10 27.40 16.55
N TYR A 69 -23.38 26.35 15.77
CA TYR A 69 -22.37 25.34 15.45
C TYR A 69 -21.42 25.84 14.36
N LEU A 70 -21.94 26.54 13.34
CA LEU A 70 -21.11 27.18 12.32
C LEU A 70 -20.10 28.15 12.95
N LYS A 71 -20.54 29.05 13.84
CA LYS A 71 -19.66 30.02 14.53
C LYS A 71 -18.54 29.35 15.33
N ARG A 72 -18.78 28.18 15.93
CA ARG A 72 -17.75 27.40 16.65
C ARG A 72 -16.73 26.74 15.72
N THR A 73 -17.05 26.59 14.44
CA THR A 73 -16.16 25.97 13.46
C THR A 73 -15.20 27.01 12.83
N GLU A 74 -15.46 28.30 13.05
CA GLU A 74 -14.64 29.43 12.58
C GLU A 74 -13.64 29.95 13.63
N GLU A 75 -13.74 29.51 14.89
CA GLU A 75 -12.75 29.72 15.97
C GLU A 75 -11.58 28.70 15.89
#